data_AF-A0A7W1EZG0-F1
#
_entry.id   AF-A0A7W1EZG0-F1
#
_cell.length_a   1.000
_cell.length_b   1.000
_cell.length_c   1.000
_cell.angle_alpha   90.00
_cell.angle_beta   90.00
_cell.angle_gamma   90.00
#
_symmetry.space_group_name_H-M   'P 1'
#
loop_
_entity.id
_entity.type
_entity.pdbx_description
1 polymer ?
#
loop_
_entity_poly.entity_id
_entity_poly.type
_entity_poly.pdbx_seq_one_letter_code
_entity_poly.pdbx_strand_id
1 'polypeptide(L)' 'MEAKFSPRVKDVITYSREEALRLGHDYIGLEHLMLGMIREGDG' A
#
# COMPACT_ATOMS: atom_id res chain seq x y z
N MET A 1 -8.20 -7.79 13.16
CA MET A 1 -9.14 -8.36 12.17
C MET A 1 -8.28 -8.89 11.04
N GLU A 2 -7.99 -10.21 10.99
CA GLU A 2 -7.31 -10.79 9.83
C GLU A 2 -8.31 -10.83 8.67
N ALA A 3 -8.33 -9.77 7.88
CA ALA A 3 -8.95 -9.83 6.58
C ALA A 3 -8.16 -10.85 5.74
N LYS A 4 -8.86 -11.82 5.15
CA LYS A 4 -8.27 -12.81 4.23
C LYS A 4 -7.97 -12.14 2.88
N PHE A 5 -6.95 -11.30 2.86
CA PHE A 5 -6.39 -10.75 1.64
C PHE A 5 -5.47 -11.78 0.97
N SER A 6 -5.44 -11.76 -0.37
CA SER A 6 -4.39 -12.47 -1.10
C SER A 6 -3.01 -11.94 -0.68
N PRO A 7 -1.93 -12.74 -0.79
CA PRO A 7 -0.57 -12.27 -0.51
C PRO A 7 -0.26 -10.94 -1.22
N ARG A 8 -0.61 -10.86 -2.51
CA ARG A 8 -0.47 -9.64 -3.33
C ARG A 8 -1.13 -8.41 -2.71
N VAL A 9 -2.36 -8.52 -2.22
CA VAL A 9 -3.06 -7.38 -1.59
C VAL A 9 -2.37 -6.97 -0.27
N LYS A 10 -1.81 -7.92 0.49
CA LYS A 10 -1.04 -7.60 1.70
C LYS A 10 0.23 -6.82 1.36
N ASP A 11 0.91 -7.18 0.26
CA ASP A 11 2.11 -6.50 -0.21
C ASP A 11 1.79 -5.08 -0.66
N VAL A 12 0.74 -4.89 -1.47
CA VAL A 12 0.26 -3.55 -1.88
C VAL A 12 -0.05 -2.67 -0.68
N ILE A 13 -0.77 -3.17 0.33
CA ILE A 13 -1.08 -2.39 1.55
C ILE A 13 0.19 -2.04 2.33
N THR A 14 1.16 -2.96 2.40
CA THR A 14 2.45 -2.74 3.05
C THR A 14 3.21 -1.61 2.34
N TYR A 15 3.35 -1.68 1.02
CA TYR A 15 4.00 -0.64 0.24
C TYR A 15 3.27 0.70 0.35
N SER A 16 1.94 0.70 0.30
CA SER A 16 1.14 1.92 0.47
C SER A 16 1.38 2.58 1.81
N ARG A 17 1.54 1.79 2.88
CA ARG A 17 1.90 2.30 4.20
C ARG A 17 3.31 2.89 4.23
N GLU A 18 4.27 2.25 3.58
CA GLU A 18 5.63 2.78 3.47
C GLU A 18 5.66 4.13 2.73
N GLU A 19 4.88 4.28 1.66
CA GLU A 19 4.79 5.54 0.92
C GLU A 19 4.15 6.65 1.76
N ALA A 20 3.10 6.34 2.53
CA ALA A 20 2.49 7.29 3.46
C ALA A 20 3.51 7.79 4.50
N LEU A 21 4.29 6.88 5.10
CA LEU A 21 5.34 7.22 6.06
C LEU A 21 6.47 8.04 5.41
N ARG A 22 6.88 7.67 4.20
CA ARG A 22 7.93 8.37 3.44
C ARG A 22 7.53 9.82 3.13
N LEU A 23 6.24 10.08 2.90
CA LEU A 23 5.68 11.39 2.61
C LEU A 23 5.22 12.16 3.87
N GLY A 24 5.27 11.54 5.05
CA GLY A 24 4.87 12.17 6.31
C GLY A 24 3.35 12.27 6.49
N HIS A 25 2.59 11.37 5.88
CA HIS A 25 1.13 11.30 6.03
C HIS A 25 0.72 10.24 7.06
N ASP A 26 -0.20 10.61 7.95
CA ASP A 26 -0.67 9.74 9.04
C ASP A 26 -1.70 8.69 8.59
N TYR A 27 -2.11 8.71 7.31
CA TYR A 27 -3.09 7.78 6.74
C TYR A 27 -2.73 7.37 5.32
N ILE A 28 -3.27 6.23 4.89
CA ILE A 28 -3.13 5.74 3.51
C ILE A 28 -4.23 6.41 2.66
N GLY A 29 -3.84 7.44 1.91
CA GLY A 29 -4.64 8.03 0.83
C GLY A 29 -4.58 7.20 -0.45
N LEU A 30 -5.39 7.60 -1.43
CA LEU A 30 -5.47 6.93 -2.73
C LEU A 30 -4.13 6.99 -3.49
N GLU A 31 -3.40 8.09 -3.33
CA GLU A 31 -2.08 8.31 -3.90
C GLU A 31 -1.05 7.29 -3.38
N HIS A 32 -1.10 6.95 -2.09
CA HIS A 32 -0.19 5.94 -1.52
C HIS A 32 -0.57 4.54 -1.99
N LEU A 33 -1.88 4.27 -2.14
CA LEU A 33 -2.37 3.01 -2.69
C LEU A 33 -1.90 2.81 -4.13
N MET A 34 -2.01 3.84 -4.96
CA MET A 34 -1.53 3.84 -6.33
C MET A 34 -0.02 3.61 -6.40
N LEU A 35 0.77 4.30 -5.57
CA LEU A 35 2.21 4.08 -5.49
C LEU A 35 2.56 2.65 -5.02
N GLY A 36 1.79 2.11 -4.07
CA GLY A 36 1.94 0.73 -3.61
C GLY A 36 1.66 -0.31 -4.70
N MET A 37 0.65 -0.08 -5.55
CA MET A 37 0.35 -0.92 -6.71
C MET A 37 1.45 -0.85 -7.78
N ILE A 38 1.91 0.36 -8.11
CA ILE A 38 3.03 0.56 -9.06
C ILE A 38 4.29 -0.16 -8.58
N ARG A 39 4.57 -0.09 -7.26
CA ARG A 39 5.75 -0.69 -6.64
C ARG A 39 5.67 -2.21 -6.56
N GLU A 40 4.48 -2.77 -6.39
CA GLU A 40 4.29 -4.23 -6.39
C GLU A 40 4.58 -4.85 -7.77
N GLY A 41 4.39 -4.11 -8.86
CA GLY A 41 4.91 -4.44 -10.19
C GLY A 41 3.86 -4.85 -11.23
N ASP A 42 2.59 -4.98 -10.85
CA ASP A 42 1.44 -5.28 -11.74
C ASP A 42 0.48 -4.07 -11.80
N GLY A 43 0.99 -2.91 -12.20
CA GLY A 43 0.19 -1.70 -12.45
C GLY A 43 -0.87 -1.89 -13.53
#